data_AF-A0A934EP31-F1
#
_entry.id   AF-A0A934EP31-F1
#
_cell.length_a   1.000
_cell.length_b   1.000
_cell.length_c   1.000
_cell.angle_alpha   90.00
_cell.angle_beta   90.00
_cell.angle_gamma   90.00
#
_symmetry.space_group_name_H-M   'P 1'
#
loop_
_entity.id
_entity.type
_entity.pdbx_description
1 polymer ?
#
loop_
_entity_poly.entity_id
_entity_poly.type
_entity_poly.pdbx_seq_one_letter_code
_entity_poly.pdbx_strand_id
1 'polypeptide(L)' 'MSRSLKKGPFVDAKLMKKIFSMNEKNERNVIKTWSRRSTVTPEFI' A
#
# COMPACT_ATOMS: atom_id res chain seq x y z
N MET A 1 9.85 -7.42 -11.32
CA MET A 1 10.67 -6.18 -11.40
C MET A 1 11.26 -5.94 -10.01
N SER A 2 12.47 -6.43 -9.77
CA SER A 2 13.11 -6.35 -8.45
C SER A 2 13.61 -4.94 -8.20
N ARG A 3 13.19 -4.31 -7.10
CA ARG A 3 13.78 -3.06 -6.63
C ARG A 3 15.08 -3.36 -5.89
N SER A 4 16.01 -2.40 -5.91
CA SER A 4 17.22 -2.49 -5.08
C SER A 4 16.85 -2.51 -3.59
N LEU A 5 17.40 -3.49 -2.86
CA LEU A 5 17.20 -3.68 -1.41
C LEU A 5 17.55 -2.43 -0.59
N LYS A 6 18.53 -1.63 -1.03
CA LYS A 6 18.94 -0.39 -0.34
C LYS A 6 17.84 0.69 -0.34
N LYS A 7 16.88 0.65 -1.26
CA LYS A 7 15.83 1.68 -1.44
C LYS A 7 14.56 1.44 -0.63
N GLY A 8 14.54 0.40 0.21
CA GLY A 8 13.41 0.05 1.06
C GLY A 8 12.16 -0.42 0.29
N PRO A 9 11.13 -0.85 1.04
CA PRO A 9 9.84 -1.24 0.48
C PRO A 9 9.18 -0.04 -0.21
N PHE A 10 8.50 -0.30 -1.32
CA PHE A 10 7.79 0.73 -2.07
C PHE A 10 6.30 0.52 -1.96
N VAL A 11 5.57 1.60 -1.72
CA VAL A 11 4.12 1.62 -1.85
C VAL A 11 3.75 2.80 -2.74
N ASP A 12 2.85 2.56 -3.68
CA ASP A 12 2.30 3.63 -4.50
C ASP A 12 1.57 4.66 -3.63
N ALA A 13 1.83 5.96 -3.86
CA ALA A 13 1.28 7.02 -3.02
C ALA A 13 -0.26 7.07 -3.05
N LYS A 14 -0.90 6.72 -4.18
CA LYS A 14 -2.36 6.67 -4.29
C LYS A 14 -2.94 5.49 -3.49
N LEU A 15 -2.23 4.37 -3.47
CA LEU A 15 -2.61 3.21 -2.66
C LEU A 15 -2.48 3.53 -1.16
N MET A 16 -1.35 4.14 -0.76
CA MET A 16 -1.07 4.53 0.62
C MET A 16 -2.14 5.47 1.20
N LYS A 17 -2.54 6.51 0.45
CA LYS A 17 -3.61 7.43 0.86
C LYS A 17 -4.95 6.75 1.08
N LYS A 18 -5.31 5.77 0.23
CA LYS A 18 -6.56 5.02 0.36
C LYS A 18 -6.57 4.16 1.63
N ILE A 19 -5.43 3.55 1.94
CA ILE A 19 -5.26 2.70 3.14
C ILE A 19 -5.35 3.57 4.39
N PHE A 20 -4.64 4.69 4.46
CA PHE A 20 -4.72 5.61 5.60
C PHE A 20 -6.16 6.08 5.85
N SER A 21 -6.84 6.57 4.82
CA SER A 21 -8.24 7.01 4.96
C SER A 21 -9.19 5.89 5.38
N MET A 22 -8.89 4.64 5.01
CA MET A 22 -9.69 3.48 5.38
C MET A 22 -9.43 3.06 6.83
N ASN A 23 -8.17 3.09 7.25
CA ASN A 23 -7.75 2.74 8.61
C ASN A 23 -8.27 3.77 9.62
N GLU A 24 -8.22 5.07 9.28
CA GLU A 24 -8.83 6.15 10.07
C GLU A 24 -10.35 5.94 10.28
N LYS A 25 -11.03 5.38 9.28
CA LYS A 25 -12.47 5.10 9.32
C LYS A 25 -12.83 3.73 9.90
N ASN A 26 -11.84 2.87 10.20
CA ASN A 26 -12.04 1.47 10.60
C ASN A 26 -12.97 0.69 9.64
N GLU A 27 -12.97 1.04 8.35
CA GLU A 27 -13.78 0.36 7.33
C GLU A 27 -12.97 -0.73 6.64
N ARG A 28 -13.58 -1.89 6.32
CA ARG A 28 -12.91 -2.99 5.61
C ARG A 28 -13.46 -3.17 4.21
N ASN A 29 -13.16 -2.20 3.34
CA ASN A 29 -13.61 -2.18 1.95
C ASN A 29 -12.55 -2.72 0.99
N VAL A 30 -12.96 -3.44 -0.05
CA VAL A 30 -12.03 -4.01 -1.05
C VAL A 30 -11.44 -2.90 -1.92
N ILE A 31 -10.12 -2.68 -1.85
CA ILE A 31 -9.41 -1.75 -2.73
C ILE A 31 -8.91 -2.46 -3.99
N LYS A 32 -9.49 -2.14 -5.16
CA LYS A 32 -8.92 -2.55 -6.46
C LYS A 32 -7.70 -1.69 -6.78
N THR A 33 -6.56 -2.34 -7.04
CA THR A 33 -5.29 -1.68 -7.40
C THR A 33 -4.62 -2.39 -8.57
N TRP A 34 -4.02 -1.61 -9.46
CA TRP A 34 -3.16 -2.10 -10.55
C TRP A 34 -1.67 -1.91 -10.23
N SER A 35 -1.34 -1.38 -9.05
CA SER A 35 0.04 -1.21 -8.61
C SER A 35 0.64 -2.55 -8.16
N ARG A 36 1.11 -3.33 -9.13
CA ARG A 36 1.81 -4.61 -8.91
C ARG A 36 3.22 -4.44 -8.31
N ARG A 37 3.68 -3.20 -8.20
CA ARG A 37 5.02 -2.84 -7.68
C ARG A 37 5.02 -2.50 -6.19
N SER A 38 3.85 -2.40 -5.57
CA SER A 38 3.73 -2.12 -4.14
C SER A 38 4.07 -3.35 -3.30
N THR A 39 4.82 -3.15 -2.22
CA THR A 39 5.11 -4.16 -1.20
C THR A 39 4.05 -4.10 -0.10
N VAL A 40 3.67 -5.24 0.48
CA VAL A 40 2.76 -5.29 1.63
C VAL A 40 3.54 -4.80 2.86
N THR A 41 3.08 -3.71 3.47
CA THR A 41 3.66 -3.11 4.70
C THR A 41 2.72 -3.34 5.89
N PRO A 42 3.17 -3.15 7.15
CA PRO A 42 2.32 -3.36 8.34
C PRO A 42 1.01 -2.56 8.34
N GLU A 43 1.00 -1.40 7.69
CA GLU A 43 -0.17 -0.54 7.44
C GLU A 43 -1.33 -1.25 6.67
N PHE A 44 -1.09 -2.43 6.09
CA PHE A 44 -2.10 -3.20 5.34
C PHE A 44 -2.92 -4.18 6.20
N ILE A 45 -2.68 -4.24 7.51
CA ILE A 45 -3.34 -5.14 8.48
C ILE A 45 -4.37 -4.38 9.31
#